data_AF-A0ABD3XRN8-F1
#
_entry.id   AF-A0ABD3XRN8-F1
#
_cell.length_a   1.000
_cell.length_b   1.000
_cell.length_c   1.000
_cell.angle_alpha   90.00
_cell.angle_beta   90.00
_cell.angle_gamma   90.00
#
_symmetry.space_group_name_H-M   'P 1'
#
loop_
_entity.id
_entity.type
_entity.pdbx_description
1 polymer ?
#
loop_
_entity_poly.entity_id
_entity_poly.type
_entity_poly.pdbx_seq_one_letter_code
_entity_poly.pdbx_strand_id
1 'polypeptide(L)'
;MIASCTRDVYEDLIGRFCRIGDSQFRKDTITRLGKLKQDSLRKRVIMRSKHTHSSDALALNMKYILEDQSENKLYSHLKLKSQIYDLNDVVFTSFLKSELILLCKAYGIAAGNVQKSGLINQLCTVMPTLNEMPRPNFSVQNNPVISSLNASSNEDTSSCSKSQPCTRKRTIERKGKGKGKGKGKKKMET
;
A
#
# COMPACT_ATOMS: atom_id res chain seq x y z
N MET A 1 -11.66 45.51 58.48
CA MET A 1 -10.50 44.65 58.09
C MET A 1 -10.85 43.17 57.87
N ILE A 2 -12.04 42.66 58.23
CA ILE A 2 -12.37 41.22 58.11
C ILE A 2 -12.76 40.81 56.67
N ALA A 3 -13.40 41.70 55.90
CA ALA A 3 -13.92 41.40 54.56
C ALA A 3 -12.86 41.14 53.47
N SER A 4 -11.64 41.67 53.64
CA SER A 4 -10.52 41.46 52.71
C SER A 4 -9.94 40.05 52.83
N CYS A 5 -9.83 39.52 54.06
CA CYS A 5 -9.31 38.18 54.33
C CYS A 5 -10.18 37.08 53.71
N THR A 6 -11.51 37.23 53.78
CA THR A 6 -12.43 36.26 53.17
C THR A 6 -12.38 36.28 51.65
N ARG A 7 -12.22 37.46 51.03
CA ARG A 7 -12.14 37.60 49.57
C ARG A 7 -10.92 36.88 49.00
N ASP A 8 -9.76 37.04 49.62
CA ASP A 8 -8.51 36.43 49.16
C ASP A 8 -8.57 34.89 49.19
N VAL A 9 -9.24 34.32 50.21
CA VAL A 9 -9.44 32.87 50.32
C VAL A 9 -10.38 32.36 49.21
N TYR A 10 -11.43 33.09 48.87
CA TYR A 10 -12.33 32.70 47.77
C TYR A 10 -11.63 32.79 46.41
N GLU A 11 -10.86 33.84 46.14
CA GLU A 11 -10.08 33.98 44.91
C GLU A 11 -9.06 32.84 44.76
N ASP A 12 -8.36 32.46 45.84
CA ASP A 12 -7.39 31.36 45.78
C ASP A 12 -8.08 29.99 45.58
N LEU A 13 -9.26 29.78 46.20
CA LEU A 13 -10.06 28.57 46.01
C LEU A 13 -10.58 28.46 44.56
N ILE A 14 -11.14 29.55 44.03
CA ILE A 14 -11.63 29.63 42.65
C ILE A 14 -10.47 29.40 41.66
N GLY A 15 -9.33 30.07 41.88
CA GLY A 15 -8.14 29.92 41.05
C GLY A 15 -7.62 28.48 41.03
N ARG A 16 -7.60 27.79 42.18
CA ARG A 16 -7.22 26.37 42.27
C ARG A 16 -8.22 25.48 41.54
N PHE A 17 -9.51 25.72 41.70
CA PHE A 17 -10.56 24.96 41.03
C PHE A 17 -10.47 25.09 39.50
N CYS A 18 -10.31 26.31 38.98
CA CYS A 18 -10.11 26.56 37.56
C CYS A 18 -8.87 25.83 37.02
N ARG A 19 -7.72 25.91 37.73
CA ARG A 19 -6.49 25.21 37.32
C ARG A 19 -6.65 23.69 37.27
N ILE A 20 -7.38 23.11 38.23
CA ILE A 20 -7.67 21.66 38.24
C ILE A 20 -8.56 21.30 37.06
N GLY A 21 -9.62 22.09 36.82
CA GLY A 21 -10.51 21.94 35.68
C GLY A 21 -9.78 22.00 34.34
N ASP A 22 -8.94 23.01 34.14
CA ASP A 22 -8.15 23.19 32.92
C ASP A 22 -7.16 22.04 32.68
N SER A 23 -6.52 21.58 33.76
CA SER A 23 -5.59 20.45 33.69
C SER A 23 -6.30 19.17 33.27
N GLN A 24 -7.50 18.92 33.81
CA GLN A 24 -8.30 17.75 33.46
C GLN A 24 -8.83 17.84 32.02
N PHE A 25 -9.38 18.99 31.62
CA PHE A 25 -9.82 19.25 30.25
C PHE A 25 -8.69 19.03 29.24
N ARG A 26 -7.48 19.50 29.54
CA ARG A 26 -6.30 19.30 28.69
C ARG A 26 -5.94 17.82 28.54
N LYS A 27 -5.93 17.06 29.64
CA LYS A 27 -5.65 15.61 29.62
C LYS A 27 -6.67 14.86 28.77
N ASP A 28 -7.94 15.19 28.91
CA ASP A 28 -9.02 14.53 28.16
C ASP A 28 -8.94 14.88 26.67
N THR A 29 -8.62 16.13 26.34
CA THR A 29 -8.42 16.57 24.96
C THR A 29 -7.25 15.84 24.29
N ILE A 30 -6.10 15.76 24.96
CA ILE A 30 -4.92 15.03 24.45
C ILE A 30 -5.25 13.55 24.24
N THR A 31 -5.92 12.93 25.21
CA THR A 31 -6.32 11.52 25.14
C THR A 31 -7.27 11.28 23.97
N ARG A 32 -8.26 12.15 23.77
CA ARG A 32 -9.22 12.07 22.66
C ARG A 32 -8.53 12.22 21.30
N LEU A 33 -7.62 13.18 21.17
CA LEU A 33 -6.82 13.35 19.95
C LEU A 33 -5.94 12.12 19.65
N GLY A 34 -5.35 11.52 20.68
CA GLY A 34 -4.59 10.27 20.55
C GLY A 34 -5.45 9.13 20.00
N LYS A 35 -6.66 8.94 20.55
CA LYS A 35 -7.62 7.93 20.05
C LYS A 35 -8.03 8.19 18.61
N LEU A 36 -8.39 9.43 18.25
CA LEU A 36 -8.76 9.80 16.87
C LEU A 36 -7.64 9.53 15.86
N LYS A 37 -6.39 9.84 16.23
CA LYS A 37 -5.22 9.54 15.39
C LYS A 37 -5.03 8.02 15.21
N GLN A 38 -5.19 7.24 16.27
CA GLN A 38 -5.07 5.78 16.19
C GLN A 38 -6.20 5.16 15.37
N ASP A 39 -7.43 5.63 15.53
CA ASP A 39 -8.60 5.12 14.80
C ASP A 39 -8.52 5.45 13.30
N SER A 40 -8.09 6.66 12.94
CA SER A 40 -7.86 7.01 11.53
C SER A 40 -6.76 6.16 10.90
N LEU A 41 -5.68 5.86 11.64
CA LEU A 41 -4.63 4.95 11.17
C LEU A 41 -5.18 3.52 11.00
N ARG A 42 -5.92 2.99 11.98
CA ARG A 42 -6.56 1.66 11.89
C ARG A 42 -7.49 1.56 10.70
N LYS A 43 -8.36 2.56 10.49
CA LYS A 43 -9.24 2.64 9.32
C LYS A 43 -8.45 2.60 8.01
N ARG A 44 -7.37 3.38 7.91
CA ARG A 44 -6.50 3.38 6.71
C ARG A 44 -5.86 2.02 6.46
N VAL A 45 -5.33 1.38 7.49
CA VAL A 45 -4.70 0.05 7.37
C VAL A 45 -5.71 -1.00 6.93
N ILE A 46 -6.91 -1.02 7.53
CA ILE A 46 -8.00 -1.95 7.16
C ILE A 46 -8.46 -1.72 5.72
N MET A 47 -8.62 -0.46 5.28
CA MET A 47 -9.00 -0.16 3.90
C MET A 47 -7.93 -0.62 2.91
N ARG A 48 -6.66 -0.44 3.24
CA ARG A 48 -5.54 -0.91 2.42
C ARG A 48 -5.49 -2.43 2.35
N SER A 49 -5.66 -3.14 3.47
CA SER A 49 -5.67 -4.61 3.49
C SER A 49 -6.87 -5.18 2.75
N LYS A 50 -8.07 -4.58 2.86
CA LYS A 50 -9.24 -4.97 2.06
C LYS A 50 -8.98 -4.82 0.57
N HIS A 51 -8.35 -3.73 0.14
CA HIS A 51 -7.95 -3.53 -1.25
C HIS A 51 -6.91 -4.58 -1.71
N THR A 52 -5.98 -4.97 -0.85
CA THR A 52 -4.95 -5.99 -1.17
C THR A 52 -5.55 -7.40 -1.24
N HIS A 53 -6.49 -7.76 -0.36
CA HIS A 53 -7.12 -9.08 -0.40
C HIS A 53 -8.22 -9.20 -1.48
N SER A 54 -8.88 -8.10 -1.85
CA SER A 54 -9.77 -8.10 -3.02
C SER A 54 -9.00 -8.06 -4.33
N SER A 55 -7.77 -7.50 -4.36
CA SER A 55 -6.98 -7.46 -5.59
C SER A 55 -6.47 -8.84 -6.00
N ASP A 56 -6.08 -9.71 -5.09
CA ASP A 56 -5.51 -11.02 -5.48
C ASP A 56 -6.56 -12.01 -6.01
N ALA A 57 -7.84 -11.86 -5.63
CA ALA A 57 -8.93 -12.69 -6.14
C ALA A 57 -9.64 -12.11 -7.40
N LEU A 58 -9.43 -10.83 -7.72
CA LEU A 58 -10.12 -10.12 -8.83
C LEU A 58 -9.19 -9.49 -9.86
N ALA A 59 -7.87 -9.43 -9.63
CA ALA A 59 -6.93 -8.81 -10.57
C ALA A 59 -6.75 -9.70 -11.79
N LEU A 60 -7.60 -9.45 -12.79
CA LEU A 60 -7.36 -9.84 -14.17
C LEU A 60 -5.97 -9.28 -14.51
N ASN A 61 -5.05 -10.18 -14.83
CA ASN A 61 -3.66 -9.88 -15.15
C ASN A 61 -3.37 -10.40 -16.56
N MET A 62 -2.28 -9.97 -17.19
CA MET A 62 -1.89 -10.37 -18.53
C MET A 62 -1.84 -11.90 -18.69
N LYS A 63 -1.46 -12.65 -17.64
CA LYS A 63 -1.49 -14.13 -17.64
C LYS A 63 -2.85 -14.70 -18.05
N TYR A 64 -3.93 -14.14 -17.53
CA TYR A 64 -5.30 -14.57 -17.83
C TYR A 64 -5.63 -14.44 -19.33
N ILE A 65 -5.18 -13.34 -19.95
CA ILE A 65 -5.38 -13.08 -21.38
C ILE A 65 -4.54 -14.05 -22.22
N LEU A 66 -3.34 -14.37 -21.76
CA LEU A 66 -2.45 -15.30 -22.45
C LEU A 66 -2.95 -16.75 -22.38
N GLU A 67 -3.51 -17.17 -21.25
CA GLU A 67 -4.04 -18.52 -21.02
C GLU A 67 -5.35 -18.82 -21.77
N ASP A 68 -6.12 -17.78 -22.11
CA ASP A 68 -7.40 -17.91 -22.81
C ASP A 68 -7.25 -18.51 -24.22
N GLN A 69 -7.82 -19.69 -24.45
CA GLN A 69 -7.75 -20.39 -25.75
C GLN A 69 -8.97 -20.12 -26.65
N SER A 70 -9.88 -19.24 -26.24
CA SER A 70 -11.04 -18.88 -27.06
C SER A 70 -10.63 -18.14 -28.34
N GLU A 71 -11.46 -18.26 -29.36
CA GLU A 71 -11.30 -17.52 -30.61
C GLU A 71 -11.18 -16.02 -30.30
N ASN A 72 -10.16 -15.38 -30.87
CA ASN A 72 -9.83 -13.98 -30.64
C ASN A 72 -9.79 -13.55 -29.16
N LYS A 73 -9.48 -14.45 -28.22
CA LYS A 73 -9.48 -14.16 -26.77
C LYS A 73 -10.82 -13.58 -26.29
N LEU A 74 -11.93 -14.03 -26.88
CA LEU A 74 -13.28 -13.52 -26.64
C LEU A 74 -13.64 -13.52 -25.15
N TYR A 75 -13.30 -14.59 -24.42
CA TYR A 75 -13.63 -14.69 -23.00
C TYR A 75 -12.89 -13.63 -22.16
N SER A 76 -11.61 -13.40 -22.47
CA SER A 76 -10.81 -12.34 -21.87
C SER A 76 -11.36 -10.96 -22.19
N HIS A 77 -11.77 -10.74 -23.45
CA HIS A 77 -12.40 -9.48 -23.86
C HIS A 77 -13.70 -9.22 -23.08
N LEU A 78 -14.62 -10.18 -23.05
CA LEU A 78 -15.90 -10.04 -22.36
C LEU A 78 -15.72 -9.79 -20.86
N LYS A 79 -14.77 -10.49 -20.23
CA LYS A 79 -14.49 -10.29 -18.81
C LYS A 79 -13.87 -8.93 -18.53
N LEU A 80 -12.89 -8.49 -19.33
CA LEU A 80 -12.32 -7.15 -19.22
C LEU A 80 -13.41 -6.09 -19.44
N LYS A 81 -14.28 -6.26 -20.44
CA LYS A 81 -15.39 -5.37 -20.73
C LYS A 81 -16.35 -5.26 -19.55
N SER A 82 -16.78 -6.39 -18.98
CA SER A 82 -17.59 -6.44 -17.75
C SER A 82 -16.92 -5.70 -16.60
N GLN A 83 -15.64 -5.95 -16.36
CA GLN A 83 -14.93 -5.31 -15.26
C GLN A 83 -14.75 -3.80 -15.47
N ILE A 84 -14.59 -3.33 -16.72
CA ILE A 84 -14.56 -1.90 -17.02
C ILE A 84 -15.91 -1.26 -16.66
N TYR A 85 -17.03 -1.93 -16.92
CA TYR A 85 -18.34 -1.41 -16.48
C TYR A 85 -18.46 -1.29 -14.96
N ASP A 86 -17.94 -2.27 -14.21
CA ASP A 86 -18.07 -2.30 -12.75
C ASP A 86 -17.08 -1.38 -12.04
N LEU A 87 -15.84 -1.32 -12.53
CA LEU A 87 -14.68 -0.76 -11.82
C LEU A 87 -13.96 0.35 -12.60
N ASN A 88 -14.38 0.63 -13.84
CA ASN A 88 -13.76 1.60 -14.74
C ASN A 88 -12.23 1.39 -14.87
N ASP A 89 -11.46 2.46 -14.69
CA ASP A 89 -10.02 2.53 -14.81
C ASP A 89 -9.26 1.81 -13.69
N VAL A 90 -9.95 1.41 -12.61
CA VAL A 90 -9.35 0.66 -11.49
C VAL A 90 -8.90 -0.74 -11.93
N VAL A 91 -9.57 -1.35 -12.93
CA VAL A 91 -9.24 -2.68 -13.48
C VAL A 91 -7.78 -2.77 -13.93
N PHE A 92 -7.26 -1.69 -14.50
CA PHE A 92 -5.94 -1.66 -15.12
C PHE A 92 -4.83 -1.22 -14.17
N THR A 93 -5.13 -1.01 -12.89
CA THR A 93 -4.15 -0.56 -11.90
C THR A 93 -3.06 -1.61 -11.64
N SER A 94 -3.41 -2.89 -11.65
CA SER A 94 -2.51 -4.05 -11.48
C SER A 94 -1.56 -4.28 -12.65
N PHE A 95 -1.91 -3.82 -13.86
CA PHE A 95 -1.11 -4.06 -15.07
C PHE A 95 0.17 -3.22 -15.09
N LEU A 96 1.26 -3.82 -15.57
CA LEU A 96 2.49 -3.10 -15.88
C LEU A 96 2.29 -2.20 -17.10
N LYS A 97 3.09 -1.14 -17.22
CA LYS A 97 3.03 -0.25 -18.40
C LYS A 97 3.29 -1.02 -19.71
N SER A 98 4.23 -1.97 -19.70
CA SER A 98 4.53 -2.85 -20.83
C SER A 98 3.33 -3.70 -21.25
N GLU A 99 2.58 -4.21 -20.28
CA GLU A 99 1.38 -5.02 -20.52
C GLU A 99 0.24 -4.18 -21.10
N LEU A 100 0.06 -2.96 -20.60
CA LEU A 100 -0.93 -2.03 -21.15
C LEU A 100 -0.59 -1.60 -22.58
N ILE A 101 0.68 -1.42 -22.91
CA ILE A 101 1.13 -1.16 -24.28
C ILE A 101 0.76 -2.34 -25.19
N LEU A 102 0.96 -3.57 -24.72
CA LEU A 102 0.61 -4.78 -25.47
C LEU A 102 -0.90 -4.86 -25.70
N LEU A 103 -1.68 -4.58 -24.66
CA LEU A 103 -3.15 -4.56 -24.74
C LEU A 103 -3.65 -3.44 -25.66
N CYS A 104 -3.04 -2.25 -25.62
CA CYS A 104 -3.35 -1.16 -26.55
C CYS A 104 -3.14 -1.61 -28.00
N LYS A 105 -2.04 -2.32 -28.29
CA LYS A 105 -1.79 -2.89 -29.63
C LYS A 105 -2.86 -3.90 -30.03
N ALA A 106 -3.40 -4.68 -29.08
CA ALA A 106 -4.52 -5.60 -29.33
C ALA A 106 -5.73 -4.91 -29.92
N TYR A 107 -6.03 -3.75 -29.35
CA TYR A 107 -7.22 -2.96 -29.64
C TYR A 107 -6.95 -1.91 -30.72
N GLY A 108 -5.80 -1.98 -31.41
CA GLY A 108 -5.45 -1.05 -32.49
C GLY A 108 -5.11 0.36 -32.02
N ILE A 109 -4.83 0.54 -30.73
CA ILE A 109 -4.49 1.83 -30.12
C ILE A 109 -3.00 2.10 -30.28
N ALA A 110 -2.65 3.27 -30.81
CA ALA A 110 -1.26 3.70 -30.94
C ALA A 110 -0.66 4.02 -29.56
N ALA A 111 0.08 3.07 -29.00
CA ALA A 111 0.83 3.23 -27.76
C ALA A 111 2.11 4.06 -27.98
N GLY A 112 1.95 5.38 -28.14
CA GLY A 112 3.07 6.33 -28.17
C GLY A 112 3.78 6.43 -26.81
N ASN A 113 4.59 7.48 -26.60
CA ASN A 113 5.23 7.74 -25.30
C ASN A 113 4.24 8.33 -24.27
N VAL A 114 3.13 7.63 -24.08
CA VAL A 114 2.01 8.03 -23.23
C VAL A 114 2.26 7.55 -21.79
N GLN A 115 1.78 8.31 -20.81
CA GLN A 115 1.78 7.90 -19.41
C GLN A 115 0.82 6.73 -19.18
N LYS A 116 1.03 5.96 -18.09
CA LYS A 116 0.19 4.79 -17.77
C LYS A 116 -1.30 5.15 -17.71
N SER A 117 -1.65 6.27 -17.08
CA SER A 117 -3.03 6.77 -17.02
C SER A 117 -3.64 7.05 -18.40
N GLY A 118 -2.86 7.62 -19.32
CA GLY A 118 -3.33 7.88 -20.69
C GLY A 118 -3.63 6.60 -21.47
N LEU A 119 -2.81 5.56 -21.30
CA LEU A 119 -3.08 4.24 -21.90
C LEU A 119 -4.37 3.61 -21.34
N ILE A 120 -4.57 3.72 -20.02
CA ILE A 120 -5.78 3.22 -19.35
C ILE A 120 -7.03 3.92 -19.89
N ASN A 121 -7.01 5.25 -19.97
CA ASN A 121 -8.15 6.02 -20.47
C ASN A 121 -8.52 5.65 -21.92
N GLN A 122 -7.51 5.43 -22.77
CA GLN A 122 -7.73 4.98 -24.15
C GLN A 122 -8.37 3.59 -24.20
N LEU A 123 -7.89 2.65 -23.38
CA LEU A 123 -8.46 1.30 -23.28
C LEU A 123 -9.90 1.32 -22.76
N CYS A 124 -10.19 2.07 -21.70
CA CYS A 124 -11.53 2.21 -21.15
C CYS A 124 -12.52 2.84 -22.15
N THR A 125 -12.04 3.65 -23.11
CA THR A 125 -12.88 4.24 -24.15
C THR A 125 -13.15 3.27 -25.30
N VAL A 126 -12.12 2.53 -25.74
CA VAL A 126 -12.19 1.69 -26.95
C VAL A 126 -12.75 0.30 -26.67
N MET A 127 -12.43 -0.31 -25.53
CA MET A 127 -12.84 -1.69 -25.26
C MET A 127 -14.37 -1.89 -25.19
N PRO A 128 -15.18 -0.97 -24.61
CA PRO A 128 -16.63 -1.15 -24.58
C PRO A 128 -17.31 -1.11 -25.95
N THR A 129 -16.72 -0.42 -26.94
CA THR A 129 -17.30 -0.26 -28.28
C THR A 129 -17.06 -1.45 -29.20
N LEU A 130 -16.14 -2.35 -28.81
CA LEU A 130 -15.79 -3.54 -29.57
C LEU A 130 -16.53 -4.78 -29.02
N ASN A 131 -16.71 -5.78 -29.89
CA ASN A 131 -17.34 -7.05 -29.54
C ASN A 131 -16.31 -8.14 -29.21
N GLU A 132 -15.09 -7.99 -29.71
CA GLU A 132 -13.98 -8.93 -29.55
C GLU A 132 -12.64 -8.19 -29.60
N MET A 133 -11.55 -8.93 -29.37
CA MET A 133 -10.20 -8.38 -29.46
C MET A 133 -9.72 -8.39 -30.92
N PRO A 134 -9.49 -7.23 -31.56
CA PRO A 134 -9.22 -7.18 -33.01
C PRO A 134 -7.90 -7.84 -33.42
N ARG A 135 -6.88 -7.76 -32.56
CA ARG A 135 -5.53 -8.29 -32.82
C ARG A 135 -5.03 -9.06 -31.59
N PRO A 136 -5.53 -10.30 -31.37
CA PRO A 136 -5.20 -11.11 -30.19
C PRO A 136 -3.76 -11.64 -30.19
N ASN A 137 -3.09 -11.60 -31.34
CA ASN A 137 -1.74 -12.12 -31.51
C ASN A 137 -0.71 -11.12 -30.95
N PHE A 138 -0.43 -11.28 -29.67
CA PHE A 138 0.66 -10.62 -28.99
C PHE A 138 1.94 -11.43 -29.18
N SER A 139 2.90 -10.93 -29.95
CA SER A 139 4.25 -11.46 -29.84
C SER A 139 4.80 -10.99 -28.48
N VAL A 140 4.71 -11.85 -27.47
CA VAL A 140 5.49 -11.74 -26.25
C VAL A 140 6.93 -12.06 -26.66
N GLN A 141 7.60 -11.14 -27.35
CA GLN A 141 9.04 -11.26 -27.55
C GLN A 141 9.69 -11.22 -26.16
N ASN A 142 10.08 -12.40 -25.70
CA ASN A 142 11.02 -12.73 -24.63
C ASN A 142 11.62 -11.52 -23.92
N ASN A 143 10.97 -11.06 -22.84
CA ASN A 143 11.66 -10.32 -21.79
C ASN A 143 11.97 -11.32 -20.66
N PRO A 144 13.25 -11.54 -20.30
CA PRO A 144 13.66 -12.66 -19.43
C PRO A 144 13.34 -12.46 -17.93
N VAL A 145 12.31 -11.69 -17.57
CA VAL A 145 12.07 -11.28 -16.18
C VAL A 145 10.92 -12.04 -15.51
N ILE A 146 10.15 -12.87 -16.23
CA ILE A 146 8.92 -13.51 -15.67
C ILE A 146 9.14 -14.96 -15.22
N SER A 147 10.35 -15.52 -15.28
CA SER A 147 10.59 -16.94 -14.94
C SER A 147 11.26 -17.20 -13.59
N SER A 148 11.56 -16.19 -12.77
CA SER A 148 12.23 -16.39 -11.49
C SER A 148 11.38 -15.89 -10.34
N LEU A 149 10.48 -16.76 -9.86
CA LEU A 149 9.95 -16.85 -8.48
C LEU A 149 8.69 -17.72 -8.55
N ASN A 150 8.87 -19.05 -8.58
CA ASN A 150 7.96 -20.08 -8.05
C ASN A 150 8.42 -21.46 -8.54
N ALA A 151 9.60 -21.88 -8.09
CA ALA A 151 9.99 -23.27 -8.03
C ALA A 151 10.57 -23.49 -6.63
N SER A 152 9.71 -23.88 -5.71
CA SER A 152 10.08 -24.29 -4.36
C SER A 152 9.71 -25.76 -4.22
N SER A 153 10.68 -26.63 -4.51
CA SER A 153 10.68 -28.01 -4.04
C SER A 153 12.11 -28.60 -4.06
N ASN A 154 12.60 -28.82 -2.84
CA ASN A 154 13.36 -29.98 -2.34
C ASN A 154 14.88 -30.15 -2.65
N GLU A 155 15.63 -29.93 -1.57
CA GLU A 155 16.70 -30.73 -0.96
C GLU A 155 18.05 -31.03 -1.66
N ASP A 156 19.10 -30.68 -0.89
CA ASP A 156 20.33 -31.42 -0.59
C ASP A 156 21.37 -31.73 -1.69
N THR A 157 22.46 -30.95 -1.72
CA THR A 157 23.76 -31.30 -1.09
C THR A 157 24.95 -30.50 -1.68
N SER A 158 25.89 -30.13 -0.79
CA SER A 158 27.35 -30.20 -0.99
C SER A 158 28.02 -29.41 -2.15
N SER A 159 28.72 -28.31 -1.83
CA SER A 159 30.20 -28.30 -1.69
C SER A 159 30.81 -26.89 -1.80
N CYS A 160 31.90 -26.73 -1.06
CA CYS A 160 32.69 -25.54 -0.78
C CYS A 160 33.58 -25.10 -1.95
N SER A 161 33.80 -23.78 -2.12
CA SER A 161 35.11 -23.20 -2.53
C SER A 161 35.14 -21.67 -2.36
N LYS A 162 36.19 -21.17 -1.72
CA LYS A 162 36.52 -19.76 -1.43
C LYS A 162 37.27 -19.10 -2.60
N SER A 163 37.09 -17.79 -2.82
CA SER A 163 38.16 -16.75 -2.83
C SER A 163 37.65 -15.34 -3.23
N GLN A 164 38.18 -14.30 -2.57
CA GLN A 164 37.86 -12.84 -2.61
C GLN A 164 38.70 -12.09 -3.69
N PRO A 165 38.94 -10.73 -3.72
CA PRO A 165 38.40 -9.55 -2.96
C PRO A 165 38.20 -8.22 -3.76
N CYS A 166 37.89 -7.12 -3.01
CA CYS A 166 38.19 -5.67 -3.25
C CYS A 166 37.15 -4.80 -4.04
N THR A 167 36.78 -3.54 -3.69
CA THR A 167 37.34 -2.46 -2.83
C THR A 167 36.29 -1.47 -2.23
N ARG A 168 36.57 -1.02 -1.00
CA ARG A 168 36.36 0.29 -0.29
C ARG A 168 35.57 1.47 -0.93
N LYS A 169 34.68 2.10 -0.12
CA LYS A 169 34.72 3.55 0.27
C LYS A 169 33.92 3.84 1.56
N ARG A 170 34.27 4.95 2.23
CA ARG A 170 34.27 5.22 3.69
C ARG A 170 32.97 5.76 4.32
N THR A 171 32.77 5.35 5.57
CA THR A 171 32.44 6.07 6.83
C THR A 171 31.74 7.44 6.80
N ILE A 172 30.63 7.56 7.56
CA ILE A 172 30.33 8.72 8.41
C ILE A 172 29.74 8.23 9.74
N GLU A 173 30.49 8.44 10.83
CA GLU A 173 30.03 8.32 12.21
C GLU A 173 29.16 9.53 12.60
N ARG A 174 28.12 9.32 13.42
CA ARG A 174 27.61 10.35 14.32
C ARG A 174 27.39 9.80 15.73
N LYS A 175 28.14 10.40 16.64
CA LYS A 175 28.22 10.22 18.09
C LYS A 175 27.08 11.00 18.76
N GLY A 176 26.39 10.45 19.76
CA GLY A 176 25.36 11.22 20.47
C GLY A 176 24.63 10.56 21.64
N LYS A 177 25.33 10.41 22.78
CA LYS A 177 24.88 10.48 24.19
C LYS A 177 23.62 9.72 24.65
N GLY A 178 23.84 8.75 25.55
CA GLY A 178 22.82 8.14 26.39
C GLY A 178 22.44 8.92 27.65
N LYS A 179 21.33 8.49 28.25
CA LYS A 179 20.90 8.44 29.67
C LYS A 179 19.71 7.45 29.64
N GLY A 180 19.52 6.41 30.44
CA GLY A 180 20.05 6.04 31.75
C GLY A 180 18.86 5.64 32.64
N LYS A 181 18.77 4.33 32.98
CA LYS A 181 18.15 3.67 34.16
C LYS A 181 16.62 3.63 34.33
N GLY A 182 16.12 2.43 34.67
CA GLY A 182 14.84 2.22 35.36
C GLY A 182 14.42 0.75 35.50
N LYS A 183 14.89 0.08 36.56
CA LYS A 183 14.59 -1.32 36.94
C LYS A 183 13.11 -1.53 37.29
N GLY A 184 12.57 -2.71 37.01
CA GLY A 184 11.33 -3.21 37.61
C GLY A 184 11.27 -4.75 37.57
N LYS A 185 11.89 -5.40 38.56
CA LYS A 185 11.67 -6.82 38.89
C LYS A 185 10.23 -6.95 39.43
N LYS A 186 9.40 -7.79 38.83
CA LYS A 186 8.21 -8.34 39.52
C LYS A 186 8.65 -9.56 40.33
N LYS A 187 8.54 -9.45 41.65
CA LYS A 187 8.42 -10.61 42.56
C LYS A 187 7.08 -11.27 42.26
N MET A 188 7.09 -12.58 42.00
CA MET A 188 5.97 -13.46 42.34
C MET A 188 6.15 -13.82 43.81
N GLU A 189 5.16 -13.50 44.63
CA GLU A 189 4.97 -14.16 45.91
C GLU A 189 3.80 -15.13 45.76
N THR A 190 4.05 -16.27 46.39
CA THR A 190 3.25 -17.48 46.60
C THR A 190 1.84 -17.23 47.10
#